data_AF-A0A1F2QGD7-F1
#
_entry.id   AF-A0A1F2QGD7-F1
#
_cell.length_a   1.000
_cell.length_b   1.000
_cell.length_c   1.000
_cell.angle_alpha   90.00
_cell.angle_beta   90.00
_cell.angle_gamma   90.00
#
_symmetry.space_group_name_H-M   'P 1'
#
loop_
_entity.id
_entity.type
_entity.pdbx_description
1 polymer ?
#
loop_
_entity_poly.entity_id
_entity_poly.type
_entity_poly.pdbx_seq_one_letter_code
_entity_poly.pdbx_strand_id
1 'polypeptide(L)'
;MKLYEFSSKTCGPCKAMVPIIEKLKAKLPEGIDEIVQLDVEEESTLADKLEILAVPTFVVVDGPVYRVAEGAMGAAALRRWVVGAVAKIKKESLLRCRCGALGVVRLGSRGHFVECDLCREERTHRA
;
A
#
# COMPACT_ATOMS: atom_id res chain seq x y z
N MET A 1 4.26 -2.79 -9.19
CA MET A 1 4.07 -3.06 -7.74
C MET A 1 3.31 -4.37 -7.57
N LYS A 2 3.48 -5.05 -6.44
CA LYS A 2 2.73 -6.29 -6.14
C LYS A 2 1.74 -6.07 -5.00
N LEU A 3 0.60 -6.75 -5.06
CA LEU A 3 -0.38 -6.81 -3.97
C LEU A 3 -0.35 -8.21 -3.34
N TYR A 4 0.01 -8.28 -2.07
CA TYR A 4 -0.04 -9.50 -1.28
C TYR A 4 -1.33 -9.54 -0.46
N GLU A 5 -2.04 -10.67 -0.48
CA GLU A 5 -3.13 -10.98 0.44
C GLU A 5 -2.64 -12.04 1.42
N PHE A 6 -2.50 -11.68 2.68
CA PHE A 6 -2.25 -12.60 3.78
C PHE A 6 -3.57 -13.19 4.27
N SER A 7 -3.69 -14.51 4.17
CA SER A 7 -4.90 -15.28 4.48
C SER A 7 -4.56 -16.53 5.30
N SER A 8 -5.57 -17.22 5.82
CA SER A 8 -5.44 -18.54 6.43
C SER A 8 -6.62 -19.44 6.04
N LYS A 9 -6.39 -20.74 5.95
CA LYS A 9 -7.38 -21.76 5.57
C LYS A 9 -8.58 -21.84 6.54
N THR A 10 -8.36 -21.46 7.81
CA THR A 10 -9.39 -21.53 8.87
C THR A 10 -10.16 -20.23 9.08
N CYS A 11 -9.81 -19.17 8.34
CA CYS A 11 -10.41 -17.84 8.48
C CYS A 11 -11.75 -17.73 7.73
N GLY A 12 -12.85 -17.58 8.48
CA GLY A 12 -14.19 -17.36 7.91
C GLY A 12 -14.30 -16.12 7.02
N PRO A 13 -13.89 -14.92 7.48
CA PRO A 13 -13.92 -13.69 6.67
C PRO A 13 -13.07 -13.78 5.39
N CYS A 14 -11.98 -14.52 5.41
CA CYS A 14 -11.09 -14.70 4.25
C CYS A 14 -11.78 -15.46 3.12
N LYS A 15 -12.65 -16.44 3.43
CA LYS A 15 -13.44 -17.15 2.41
C LYS A 15 -14.36 -16.22 1.63
N ALA A 16 -14.87 -15.15 2.27
CA ALA A 16 -15.69 -14.14 1.59
C ALA A 16 -14.86 -13.24 0.66
N MET A 17 -13.54 -13.12 0.89
CA MET A 17 -12.62 -12.34 0.05
C MET A 17 -12.21 -13.06 -1.23
N VAL A 18 -12.22 -14.39 -1.25
CA VAL A 18 -11.85 -15.19 -2.44
C VAL A 18 -12.51 -14.69 -3.74
N PRO A 19 -13.85 -14.59 -3.85
CA PRO A 19 -14.49 -14.13 -5.09
C PRO A 19 -14.21 -12.64 -5.39
N ILE A 20 -13.83 -11.85 -4.40
CA ILE A 20 -13.45 -10.44 -4.57
C ILE A 20 -12.06 -10.34 -5.20
N ILE A 21 -11.13 -11.16 -4.72
CA ILE A 21 -9.75 -11.19 -5.19
C ILE A 21 -9.66 -11.75 -6.60
N GLU A 22 -10.42 -12.79 -6.92
CA GLU A 22 -10.50 -13.31 -8.29
C GLU A 22 -11.05 -12.25 -9.28
N LYS A 23 -12.03 -11.45 -8.87
CA LYS A 23 -12.49 -10.31 -9.68
C LYS A 23 -11.41 -9.24 -9.86
N LEU A 24 -10.59 -9.01 -8.84
CA LEU A 24 -9.46 -8.07 -8.92
C LEU A 24 -8.34 -8.61 -9.83
N LYS A 25 -8.04 -9.91 -9.77
CA LYS A 25 -7.07 -10.57 -10.66
C LYS A 25 -7.53 -10.52 -12.12
N ALA A 26 -8.82 -10.73 -12.37
CA ALA A 26 -9.40 -10.63 -13.72
C ALA A 26 -9.27 -9.22 -14.32
N LYS A 27 -9.22 -8.18 -13.50
CA LYS A 27 -9.01 -6.79 -13.93
C LYS A 27 -8.11 -6.05 -12.95
N LEU A 28 -6.81 -6.23 -13.12
CA LEU A 28 -5.80 -5.65 -12.26
C LEU A 28 -5.95 -4.11 -12.17
N PRO A 29 -5.89 -3.54 -10.96
CA PRO A 29 -5.81 -2.09 -10.78
C PRO A 29 -4.53 -1.53 -11.43
N GLU A 30 -4.60 -0.30 -11.92
CA GLU A 30 -3.45 0.37 -12.54
C GLU A 30 -2.27 0.46 -11.54
N GLY A 31 -1.08 0.06 -11.99
CA GLY A 31 0.16 0.06 -11.19
C GLY A 31 0.38 -1.19 -10.33
N ILE A 32 -0.56 -2.13 -10.33
CA ILE A 32 -0.38 -3.48 -9.79
C ILE A 32 -0.07 -4.44 -10.93
N ASP A 33 1.06 -5.12 -10.84
CA ASP A 33 1.51 -6.10 -11.84
C ASP A 33 0.99 -7.50 -11.51
N GLU A 34 0.83 -7.80 -10.23
CA GLU A 34 0.52 -9.14 -9.74
C GLU A 34 -0.22 -9.08 -8.38
N ILE A 35 -1.16 -10.00 -8.18
CA ILE A 35 -1.82 -10.24 -6.89
C ILE A 35 -1.45 -11.64 -6.43
N VAL A 36 -0.78 -11.73 -5.29
CA VAL A 36 -0.28 -12.98 -4.71
C VAL A 36 -1.01 -13.26 -3.41
N GLN A 37 -1.55 -14.47 -3.27
CA GLN A 37 -2.13 -14.94 -2.03
C GLN A 37 -1.08 -15.69 -1.24
N LEU A 38 -0.90 -15.30 0.01
CA LEU A 38 0.06 -15.88 0.93
C LEU A 38 -0.68 -16.42 2.14
N ASP A 39 -0.35 -17.63 2.55
CA ASP A 39 -0.82 -18.20 3.80
C ASP A 39 0.10 -17.74 4.92
N VAL A 40 -0.46 -17.17 6.00
CA VAL A 40 0.33 -16.65 7.12
C VAL A 40 1.08 -17.74 7.88
N GLU A 41 0.63 -19.00 7.81
CA GLU A 41 1.27 -20.14 8.47
C GLU A 41 2.47 -20.64 7.64
N GLU A 42 2.35 -20.63 6.31
CA GLU A 42 3.43 -21.02 5.39
C GLU A 42 4.50 -19.92 5.25
N GLU A 43 4.08 -18.65 5.21
CA GLU A 43 4.94 -17.47 4.98
C GLU A 43 5.18 -16.65 6.25
N SER A 44 5.36 -17.34 7.39
CA SER A 44 5.51 -16.73 8.72
C SER A 44 6.60 -15.67 8.80
N THR A 45 7.76 -15.91 8.19
CA THR A 45 8.88 -14.93 8.19
C THR A 45 8.51 -13.62 7.50
N LEU A 46 7.70 -13.67 6.43
CA LEU A 46 7.26 -12.48 5.72
C LEU A 46 6.12 -11.78 6.48
N ALA A 47 5.20 -12.56 7.05
CA ALA A 47 4.14 -12.05 7.92
C ALA A 47 4.71 -11.29 9.13
N ASP A 48 5.74 -11.83 9.79
CA ASP A 48 6.42 -11.19 10.92
C ASP A 48 7.11 -9.89 10.51
N LYS A 49 7.81 -9.89 9.36
CA LYS A 49 8.49 -8.68 8.84
C LYS A 49 7.54 -7.54 8.51
N LEU A 50 6.31 -7.87 8.11
CA LEU A 50 5.26 -6.92 7.77
C LEU A 50 4.28 -6.69 8.94
N GLU A 51 4.61 -7.22 10.12
CA GLU A 51 3.82 -7.11 11.36
C GLU A 51 2.34 -7.48 11.15
N ILE A 52 2.08 -8.55 10.41
CA ILE A 52 0.72 -9.01 10.10
C ILE A 52 0.13 -9.70 11.33
N LEU A 53 -0.73 -8.98 12.06
CA LEU A 53 -1.36 -9.48 13.30
C LEU A 53 -2.74 -10.11 13.08
N ALA A 54 -3.38 -9.84 11.93
CA ALA A 54 -4.74 -10.29 11.63
C ALA A 54 -4.87 -10.70 10.16
N VAL A 55 -5.85 -11.56 9.89
CA VAL A 55 -6.23 -11.98 8.53
C VAL A 55 -7.72 -11.70 8.28
N PRO A 56 -8.13 -11.31 7.06
CA PRO A 56 -7.27 -11.05 5.90
C PRO A 56 -6.57 -9.70 5.99
N THR A 57 -5.32 -9.63 5.51
CA THR A 57 -4.56 -8.38 5.42
C THR A 57 -3.96 -8.22 4.03
N PHE A 58 -4.04 -7.00 3.50
CA PHE A 58 -3.61 -6.64 2.15
C PHE A 58 -2.39 -5.74 2.21
N VAL A 59 -1.36 -6.05 1.43
CA VAL A 59 -0.11 -5.28 1.40
C VAL A 59 0.26 -4.95 -0.04
N VAL A 60 0.31 -3.66 -0.38
CA VAL A 60 0.90 -3.20 -1.65
C VAL A 60 2.37 -2.89 -1.41
N VAL A 61 3.26 -3.48 -2.19
CA VAL A 61 4.72 -3.35 -2.06
C VAL A 61 5.33 -2.78 -3.34
N ASP A 62 6.24 -1.82 -3.17
CA ASP A 62 7.13 -1.27 -4.20
C ASP A 62 8.55 -1.08 -3.62
N GLY A 63 9.42 -2.07 -3.82
CA GLY A 63 10.75 -2.09 -3.23
C GLY A 63 10.69 -1.97 -1.69
N PRO A 64 11.33 -0.95 -1.07
CA PRO A 64 11.31 -0.77 0.39
C PRO A 64 10.02 -0.13 0.92
N VAL A 65 9.16 0.42 0.04
CA VAL A 65 7.94 1.13 0.46
C VAL A 65 6.76 0.17 0.35
N TYR A 66 5.95 0.10 1.41
CA TYR A 66 4.72 -0.68 1.40
C TYR A 66 3.58 0.04 2.11
N ARG A 67 2.36 -0.43 1.87
CA ARG A 67 1.13 0.03 2.51
C ARG A 67 0.29 -1.18 2.89
N VAL A 68 -0.20 -1.18 4.13
CA VAL A 68 -1.00 -2.26 4.70
C VAL A 68 -2.45 -1.81 4.86
N ALA A 69 -3.39 -2.71 4.61
CA ALA A 69 -4.77 -2.59 5.03
C ALA A 69 -5.24 -3.91 5.65
N GLU A 70 -5.75 -3.80 6.86
CA GLU A 70 -6.27 -4.92 7.62
C GLU A 70 -7.78 -5.04 7.44
N GLY A 71 -8.25 -6.28 7.49
CA GLY A 71 -9.67 -6.60 7.55
C GLY A 71 -10.33 -6.83 6.19
N ALA A 72 -11.41 -7.60 6.23
CA ALA A 72 -12.21 -7.91 5.06
C ALA A 72 -12.98 -6.67 4.58
N MET A 73 -13.04 -6.48 3.26
CA MET A 73 -13.75 -5.35 2.66
C MET A 73 -14.36 -5.72 1.31
N GLY A 74 -15.47 -5.08 0.93
CA GLY A 74 -16.10 -5.32 -0.37
C GLY A 74 -15.21 -4.95 -1.55
N ALA A 75 -15.46 -5.54 -2.73
CA ALA A 75 -14.64 -5.35 -3.94
C ALA A 75 -14.41 -3.87 -4.32
N ALA A 76 -15.44 -3.04 -4.20
CA ALA A 76 -15.33 -1.62 -4.51
C ALA A 76 -14.40 -0.88 -3.51
N ALA A 77 -14.47 -1.25 -2.23
CA ALA A 77 -13.61 -0.67 -1.20
C ALA A 77 -12.16 -1.12 -1.38
N LEU A 78 -11.93 -2.41 -1.62
CA LEU A 78 -10.61 -2.96 -1.89
C LEU A 78 -9.97 -2.28 -3.11
N ARG A 79 -10.70 -2.17 -4.22
CA ARG A 79 -10.20 -1.51 -5.43
C ARG A 79 -9.83 -0.05 -5.17
N ARG A 80 -10.67 0.70 -4.46
CA ARG A 80 -10.38 2.09 -4.09
C ARG A 80 -9.14 2.19 -3.22
N TRP A 81 -9.00 1.30 -2.23
CA TRP A 81 -7.85 1.28 -1.36
C TRP A 81 -6.56 0.98 -2.13
N VAL A 82 -6.54 -0.05 -2.99
CA VAL A 82 -5.37 -0.42 -3.79
C VAL A 82 -4.92 0.74 -4.68
N VAL A 83 -5.86 1.37 -5.42
CA VAL A 83 -5.53 2.54 -6.27
C VAL A 83 -4.99 3.70 -5.43
N GLY A 84 -5.57 3.95 -4.25
CA GLY A 84 -5.08 4.97 -3.33
C GLY A 84 -3.70 4.65 -2.75
N ALA A 85 -3.43 3.38 -2.45
CA ALA A 85 -2.14 2.91 -1.95
C ALA A 85 -1.05 3.10 -3.02
N VAL A 86 -1.31 2.66 -4.26
CA VAL A 86 -0.42 2.86 -5.41
C VAL A 86 -0.12 4.35 -5.61
N ALA A 87 -1.14 5.21 -5.61
CA ALA A 87 -0.95 6.65 -5.78
C ALA A 87 -0.09 7.26 -4.66
N LYS A 88 -0.31 6.84 -3.40
CA LYS A 88 0.49 7.28 -2.25
C LYS A 88 1.94 6.81 -2.34
N ILE A 89 2.17 5.55 -2.71
CA ILE A 89 3.51 4.96 -2.88
C ILE A 89 4.26 5.68 -4.01
N LYS A 90 3.62 5.89 -5.18
CA LYS A 90 4.21 6.68 -6.27
C LYS A 90 4.57 8.08 -5.81
N LYS A 91 3.69 8.74 -5.04
CA LYS A 91 3.97 10.09 -4.53
C LYS A 91 5.16 10.09 -3.58
N GLU A 92 5.24 9.13 -2.66
CA GLU A 92 6.35 9.01 -1.69
C GLU A 92 7.69 8.67 -2.38
N SER A 93 7.66 7.82 -3.41
CA SER A 93 8.82 7.47 -4.23
C SER A 93 9.28 8.62 -5.17
N LEU A 94 8.34 9.46 -5.64
CA LEU A 94 8.62 10.60 -6.52
C LEU A 94 8.98 11.89 -5.79
N LEU A 95 8.80 11.97 -4.46
CA LEU A 95 9.17 13.16 -3.70
C LEU A 95 10.69 13.24 -3.58
N ARG A 96 11.31 13.81 -4.60
CA ARG A 96 12.67 14.32 -4.59
C ARG A 96 12.59 15.81 -4.31
N CYS A 97 13.29 16.30 -3.30
CA CYS A 97 13.36 17.73 -3.04
C CYS A 97 14.00 18.43 -4.26
N ARG A 98 13.56 19.66 -4.60
CA ARG A 98 14.05 20.39 -5.79
C ARG A 98 15.56 20.65 -5.75
N CYS A 99 16.17 20.61 -4.56
CA CYS A 99 17.62 20.71 -4.36
C CYS A 99 18.40 19.42 -4.69
N GLY A 100 17.72 18.32 -5.04
CA GLY A 100 18.38 17.04 -5.36
C GLY A 100 18.83 16.22 -4.15
N ALA A 101 18.65 16.71 -2.92
CA ALA A 101 18.95 15.97 -1.71
C ALA A 101 18.01 14.76 -1.54
N LEU A 102 18.59 13.60 -1.24
CA LEU A 102 17.91 12.38 -0.81
C LEU A 102 17.38 12.58 0.62
N GLY A 103 16.25 13.27 0.77
CA GLY A 103 15.57 13.45 2.05
C GLY A 103 14.18 12.82 2.02
N VAL A 104 13.77 12.20 3.13
CA VAL A 104 12.42 11.61 3.31
C VAL A 104 11.40 12.75 3.37
N VAL A 105 10.64 12.93 2.29
CA VAL A 105 9.59 13.95 2.25
C VAL A 105 8.32 13.39 2.88
N ARG A 106 7.92 13.94 4.03
CA ARG A 106 6.65 13.57 4.67
C ARG A 106 5.48 14.37 4.10
N LEU A 107 4.45 13.65 3.67
CA LEU A 107 3.17 14.23 3.26
C LEU A 107 2.30 14.55 4.48
N GLY A 108 2.12 15.83 4.77
CA GLY A 108 1.09 16.29 5.70
C GLY A 108 -0.33 15.98 5.21
N SER A 109 -1.26 15.76 6.14
CA SER A 109 -2.67 15.38 5.93
C SER A 109 -3.52 16.33 5.09
N ARG A 110 -2.98 17.49 4.67
CA ARG A 110 -3.67 18.56 3.92
C ARG A 110 -3.04 18.88 2.56
N GLY A 111 -2.32 17.93 1.96
CA GLY A 111 -2.02 17.97 0.52
C GLY A 111 -0.94 18.95 0.04
N HIS A 112 -0.42 19.85 0.87
CA HIS A 112 0.74 20.68 0.55
C HIS A 112 1.53 20.97 1.83
N PHE A 113 2.64 20.29 2.08
CA PHE A 113 3.80 20.82 2.80
C PHE A 113 4.98 19.91 2.50
N VAL A 114 6.08 20.51 2.04
CA VAL A 114 7.34 19.85 1.68
C VAL A 114 8.34 20.29 2.74
N GLU A 115 8.38 19.60 3.87
CA GLU A 115 9.43 19.86 4.87
C GLU A 115 10.60 18.94 4.56
N CYS A 116 11.71 19.54 4.15
CA CYS A 116 13.00 18.89 3.99
C CYS A 116 13.89 19.49 5.08
N ASP A 117 14.29 18.70 6.08
CA ASP A 117 15.14 19.14 7.21
C ASP A 117 16.45 19.84 6.74
N LEU A 118 16.85 19.62 5.48
CA LEU A 118 18.04 20.18 4.84
C LEU A 118 17.80 21.47 4.02
N CYS A 119 16.56 21.78 3.64
CA CYS A 119 16.23 22.96 2.82
C CYS A 119 14.98 23.63 3.35
N ARG A 120 15.18 24.58 4.27
CA ARG A 120 14.16 25.43 4.89
C ARG A 120 13.64 26.50 3.91
N GLU A 121 13.16 26.10 2.74
CA GLU A 121 12.50 27.01 1.79
C GLU A 121 11.00 26.75 1.75
N GLU A 122 10.27 27.58 2.50
CA GLU A 122 8.82 27.69 2.45
C GLU A 122 8.39 28.19 1.06
N ARG A 123 7.99 27.27 0.17
CA ARG A 123 7.21 27.67 -1.00
C ARG A 123 5.74 27.71 -0.64
N THR A 124 5.29 28.89 -0.20
CA THR A 124 3.90 29.31 -0.32
C THR A 124 3.55 29.39 -1.81
N HIS A 125 2.77 28.43 -2.32
CA HIS A 125 2.02 28.67 -3.55
C HIS A 125 0.90 29.66 -3.19
N ARG A 126 1.13 30.95 -3.43
CA ARG A 126 0.05 31.89 -3.73
C ARG A 126 -0.53 31.49 -5.09
N ALA A 127 -1.82 31.15 -5.10
CA ALA A 127 -2.70 31.51 -6.20
C ALA A 127 -3.54 32.69 -5.69
#